data_AF-A0A9P8LPL6-F1
#
_entry.id   AF-A0A9P8LPL6-F1
#
_cell.length_a   1.000
_cell.length_b   1.000
_cell.length_c   1.000
_cell.angle_alpha   90.00
_cell.angle_beta   90.00
_cell.angle_gamma   90.00
#
_symmetry.space_group_name_H-M   'P 1'
#
loop_
_entity.id
_entity.type
_entity.pdbx_description
1 polymer ?
#
loop_
_entity_poly.entity_id
_entity_poly.type
_entity_poly.pdbx_seq_one_letter_code
_entity_poly.pdbx_strand_id
1 'polypeptide(L)' 'MESTTFLKLQLHQFEIKYERASLALQLGSSVQQQLHIEINGLRRQIDFVTKLLSNLSPISLNIKDYIISM' A
#
# COMPACT_ATOMS: atom_id res chain seq x y z
N MET A 1 -2.00 3.40 -16.89
CA MET A 1 -1.71 4.48 -15.92
C MET A 1 -2.79 4.59 -14.84
N GLU A 2 -4.09 4.63 -15.19
CA GLU A 2 -5.19 4.78 -14.23
C GLU A 2 -5.26 3.67 -13.16
N SER A 3 -5.04 2.41 -13.55
CA SER A 3 -5.04 1.27 -12.61
C SER A 3 -3.91 1.36 -11.58
N THR A 4 -2.73 1.87 -11.96
CA THR A 4 -1.60 2.09 -11.04
C THR A 4 -1.90 3.22 -10.07
N THR A 5 -2.52 4.31 -10.53
CA THR A 5 -2.95 5.41 -9.66
C THR A 5 -4.01 4.96 -8.66
N PHE A 6 -5.00 4.19 -9.11
CA PHE A 6 -6.02 3.63 -8.23
C PHE A 6 -5.42 2.74 -7.14
N LEU A 7 -4.52 1.81 -7.51
CA LEU A 7 -3.85 0.94 -6.55
C LEU A 7 -2.97 1.72 -5.55
N LYS A 8 -2.29 2.79 -5.99
CA LYS A 8 -1.53 3.67 -5.10
C LYS A 8 -2.42 4.39 -4.09
N LEU A 9 -3.59 4.88 -4.51
CA LEU A 9 -4.56 5.51 -3.61
C LEU A 9 -5.13 4.49 -2.61
N GLN A 10 -5.43 3.28 -3.05
CA GLN A 10 -5.88 2.21 -2.16
C GLN A 10 -4.81 1.81 -1.14
N LEU A 11 -3.55 1.69 -1.57
CA LEU A 11 -2.43 1.42 -0.67
C LEU A 11 -2.35 2.47 0.45
N HIS A 12 -2.38 3.74 0.07
CA HIS A 12 -2.34 4.85 1.03
C HIS A 12 -3.50 4.83 2.03
N GLN A 13 -4.71 4.49 1.57
CA GLN A 13 -5.86 4.33 2.46
C GLN A 13 -5.70 3.18 3.45
N PHE A 14 -5.09 2.07 3.03
CA PHE A 14 -4.81 0.95 3.94
C PHE A 14 -3.73 1.30 4.97
N GLU A 15 -2.68 2.02 4.58
CA GLU A 15 -1.64 2.51 5.48
C GLU A 15 -2.23 3.41 6.59
N ILE A 16 -3.06 4.38 6.23
CA ILE A 16 -3.74 5.26 7.21
C ILE A 16 -4.59 4.44 8.19
N LYS A 17 -5.35 3.46 7.70
CA LYS A 17 -6.18 2.59 8.55
C LYS A 17 -5.30 1.76 9.49
N TYR A 18 -4.19 1.24 8.98
CA TYR A 18 -3.23 0.44 9.74
C TYR A 18 -2.60 1.26 10.87
N GLU A 19 -2.17 2.49 10.60
CA GLU A 19 -1.61 3.39 11.62
C GLU A 19 -2.64 3.71 12.71
N ARG A 20 -3.88 4.02 12.33
CA ARG A 20 -4.96 4.31 13.29
C ARG A 20 -5.27 3.12 14.17
N ALA A 21 -5.39 1.92 13.60
CA ALA A 21 -5.65 0.70 14.36
C ALA A 21 -4.47 0.36 15.30
N SER A 22 -3.23 0.54 14.83
CA SER A 22 -2.02 0.32 15.63
C SER A 22 -1.91 1.30 16.80
N LEU A 23 -2.22 2.58 16.57
CA LEU A 23 -2.27 3.59 17.62
C LEU A 23 -3.36 3.29 18.66
N ALA A 24 -4.56 2.90 18.21
CA ALA A 24 -5.64 2.51 19.11
C ALA A 24 -5.26 1.30 19.99
N LEU A 25 -4.48 0.36 19.44
CA LEU A 25 -3.96 -0.77 20.18
C LEU A 25 -2.90 -0.35 21.22
N GLN A 26 -1.99 0.56 20.85
CA GLN A 26 -0.98 1.11 21.77
C GLN A 26 -1.59 1.89 22.94
N LEU A 27 -2.70 2.59 22.70
CA LEU A 27 -3.44 3.32 23.72
C LEU A 27 -4.28 2.41 24.65
N GLY A 28 -4.20 1.09 24.49
CA GLY A 28 -4.86 0.14 25.39
C GLY A 28 -6.37 0.01 25.19
N SER A 29 -6.83 0.14 23.94
CA SER A 29 -8.26 0.01 23.61
C SER A 29 -8.86 -1.31 24.11
N SER A 30 -10.10 -1.25 24.62
CA SER A 30 -10.86 -2.39 25.16
C SER A 30 -11.17 -3.49 24.13
N VAL A 31 -10.97 -3.21 22.84
CA VAL A 31 -11.18 -4.13 21.70
C VAL A 31 -9.86 -4.68 21.13
N GLN A 32 -8.86 -4.87 21.98
CA GLN A 32 -7.48 -5.26 21.60
C GLN A 32 -7.41 -6.49 20.69
N GLN A 33 -8.18 -7.55 20.96
CA GLN A 33 -8.16 -8.76 20.13
C GLN A 33 -8.72 -8.51 18.71
N GLN A 34 -9.77 -7.70 18.58
CA GLN A 34 -10.33 -7.31 17.29
C GLN A 34 -9.36 -6.43 16.51
N LEU A 35 -8.71 -5.47 17.18
CA LEU A 35 -7.69 -4.62 16.59
C LEU A 35 -6.46 -5.43 16.12
N HIS A 36 -6.03 -6.46 16.86
CA HIS A 36 -4.96 -7.35 16.39
C HIS A 36 -5.34 -8.08 15.09
N ILE A 37 -6.57 -8.58 14.98
CA ILE A 37 -7.07 -9.23 13.76
C ILE A 37 -7.11 -8.22 12.61
N GLU A 38 -7.59 -7.01 12.87
CA GLU A 38 -7.69 -5.94 11.88
C GLU A 38 -6.32 -5.49 11.37
N ILE A 39 -5.36 -5.23 12.27
CA ILE A 39 -3.97 -4.89 11.95
C ILE A 39 -3.33 -5.98 11.08
N ASN A 40 -3.52 -7.26 11.43
CA ASN A 40 -3.01 -8.39 10.64
C ASN A 40 -3.70 -8.51 9.28
N GLY A 41 -4.98 -8.17 9.19
CA GLY A 41 -5.72 -8.08 7.93
C GLY A 41 -5.18 -6.99 7.02
N LEU A 42 -5.07 -5.77 7.55
CA LEU A 42 -4.56 -4.59 6.86
C LEU A 42 -3.12 -4.79 6.38
N ARG A 43 -2.25 -5.38 7.21
CA ARG A 43 -0.88 -5.72 6.81
C ARG A 43 -0.85 -6.62 5.58
N ARG A 44 -1.67 -7.68 5.55
CA ARG A 44 -1.75 -8.58 4.38
C ARG A 44 -2.27 -7.87 3.12
N GLN A 45 -3.22 -6.96 3.28
CA GLN A 45 -3.74 -6.16 2.16
C GLN A 45 -2.68 -5.20 1.61
N ILE A 46 -1.95 -4.50 2.49
CA ILE A 46 -0.82 -3.64 2.13
C ILE A 46 0.26 -4.43 1.39
N ASP A 47 0.66 -5.59 1.93
CA ASP A 47 1.66 -6.46 1.31
C ASP A 47 1.22 -6.93 -0.09
N PHE A 48 -0.05 -7.29 -0.24
CA PHE A 48 -0.62 -7.72 -1.52
C PHE A 48 -0.62 -6.59 -2.56
N VAL A 49 -1.14 -5.42 -2.20
CA VAL A 49 -1.20 -4.26 -3.11
C VAL A 49 0.21 -3.77 -3.46
N THR A 50 1.15 -3.81 -2.52
CA THR A 50 2.57 -3.49 -2.76
C THR A 50 3.18 -4.44 -3.78
N LYS A 51 2.93 -5.76 -3.64
CA LYS A 51 3.39 -6.77 -4.61
C LYS A 51 2.73 -6.61 -5.98
N LEU A 52 1.44 -6.27 -6.02
CA LEU A 52 0.77 -5.95 -7.29
C LEU A 52 1.41 -4.73 -7.95
N LEU A 53 1.64 -3.66 -7.20
CA LEU A 53 2.29 -2.46 -7.70
C LEU A 53 3.73 -2.74 -8.16
N SER A 54 4.50 -3.58 -7.47
CA SER A 54 5.85 -3.94 -7.89
C SER A 54 5.85 -4.75 -9.18
N ASN A 55 4.85 -5.62 -9.37
CA ASN A 55 4.68 -6.38 -10.61
C ASN A 55 4.13 -5.53 -11.77
N LEU A 56 3.45 -4.43 -11.44
CA LEU A 56 2.91 -3.45 -12.40
C LEU A 56 3.86 -2.29 -12.66
N SER A 57 4.98 -2.17 -11.91
CA SER A 57 6.04 -1.24 -12.27
C SER A 57 6.41 -1.48 -13.73
N PRO A 58 6.50 -0.45 -14.58
CA PRO A 58 6.96 -0.66 -15.93
C PRO A 58 8.37 -1.28 -15.86
N ILE A 59 8.60 -2.34 -16.63
CA ILE A 59 9.95 -2.60 -17.17
C ILE A 59 10.48 -1.22 -17.57
N SER A 60 11.61 -0.82 -16.99
CA SER A 60 12.14 0.53 -17.11
C SER A 60 12.04 1.02 -18.56
N LEU A 61 11.08 1.92 -18.85
CA LEU A 61 11.25 2.83 -19.96
C LEU A 61 12.29 3.82 -19.46
N ASN A 62 13.53 3.46 -19.75
CA ASN A 62 14.70 4.26 -19.52
C ASN A 62 14.45 5.59 -20.23
N ILE A 63 14.33 6.68 -19.48
CA ILE A 63 14.07 8.03 -20.02
C ILE A 63 15.19 8.44 -21.00
N LYS A 64 16.34 7.76 -20.97
CA LYS A 64 17.42 7.93 -21.95
C LYS A 64 17.08 7.44 -23.37
N ASP A 65 16.11 6.53 -23.54
CA ASP A 65 15.77 6.02 -24.87
C ASP A 65 14.81 6.94 -25.64
N TYR A 66 14.25 7.98 -24.98
CA TYR A 66 13.38 8.98 -25.62
C TYR A 66 14.11 10.28 -25.99
N ILE A 67 15.39 10.40 -25.62
CA ILE A 67 16.23 11.56 -25.94
C ILE A 67 17.49 11.03 -26.63
N ILE A 68 17.36 10.69 -27.93
CA ILE A 68 18.30 10.88 -29.04
C ILE A 68 17.77 10.04 -30.20
N SER A 69 16.93 10.66 -31.01
CA SER A 69 16.91 10.49 -32.46
C SER A 69 16.15 11.71 -32.98
N MET A 70 16.92 12.80 -33.02
CA MET A 70 16.64 13.96 -33.85
C MET A 70 16.79 13.56 -35.31
#